data_AF-A0A0F9JNK7-F1
#
_entry.id   AF-A0A0F9JNK7-F1
#
_cell.length_a   1.000
_cell.length_b   1.000
_cell.length_c   1.000
_cell.angle_alpha   90.00
_cell.angle_beta   90.00
_cell.angle_gamma   90.00
#
_symmetry.space_group_name_H-M   'P 1'
#
loop_
_entity.id
_entity.type
_entity.pdbx_description
1 polymer ?
#
loop_
_entity_poly.entity_id
_entity_poly.type
_entity_poly.pdbx_seq_one_letter_code
_entity_poly.pdbx_strand_id
1 'polypeptide(L)' 'MKVLIAYDTKHGNTKKVAELIGEGINTKEGNEVRLMRHLMI' A
#
# COMPACT_ATOMS: atom_id res chain seq x y z
N MET A 1 9.19 -4.55 -10.87
CA MET A 1 7.82 -4.22 -11.32
C MET A 1 7.32 -3.02 -10.53
N LYS A 2 6.52 -2.13 -11.14
CA LYS A 2 5.88 -1.01 -10.42
C LYS A 2 4.51 -1.42 -9.91
N VAL A 3 4.24 -1.22 -8.63
CA VAL A 3 3.01 -1.63 -7.95
C VAL A 3 2.40 -0.44 -7.21
N LEU A 4 1.12 -0.17 -7.48
CA LEU A 4 0.34 0.81 -6.74
C LEU A 4 -0.61 0.09 -5.79
N ILE A 5 -0.54 0.40 -4.50
CA ILE A 5 -1.54 -0.02 -3.51
C ILE A 5 -2.41 1.19 -3.18
N ALA A 6 -3.60 1.23 -3.78
CA ALA A 6 -4.63 2.18 -3.44
C ALA A 6 -5.49 1.63 -2.30
N TYR A 7 -5.69 2.41 -1.24
CA TYR A 7 -6.53 2.01 -0.11
C TYR A 7 -7.34 3.19 0.40
N ASP A 8 -8.50 2.91 0.98
CA ASP A 8 -9.23 3.84 1.82
C ASP A 8 -9.29 3.29 3.25
N THR A 9 -9.43 4.18 4.23
CA THR A 9 -9.58 3.80 5.62
C THR A 9 -10.29 4.88 6.42
N LYS A 10 -11.27 4.43 7.23
CA LYS A 10 -11.97 5.28 8.20
C LYS A 10 -11.17 5.50 9.49
N HIS A 11 -10.50 4.45 9.98
CA HIS A 11 -9.86 4.43 11.30
C HIS A 11 -8.35 4.11 11.26
N GLY A 12 -7.77 3.91 10.08
CA GLY A 12 -6.32 3.66 9.94
C GLY A 12 -5.92 2.18 9.96
N ASN A 13 -6.82 1.25 10.26
CA ASN A 13 -6.52 -0.19 10.23
C ASN A 13 -6.13 -0.66 8.82
N THR A 14 -6.84 -0.20 7.79
CA THR A 14 -6.51 -0.54 6.39
C THR A 14 -5.16 0.02 5.95
N LYS A 15 -4.72 1.15 6.53
CA LYS A 15 -3.37 1.69 6.26
C LYS A 15 -2.30 0.69 6.72
N LYS A 16 -2.42 0.17 7.94
CA LYS A 16 -1.48 -0.82 8.48
C LYS A 16 -1.44 -2.10 7.63
N VAL A 17 -2.60 -2.55 7.15
CA VAL A 17 -2.67 -3.70 6.23
C VAL A 17 -2.00 -3.38 4.89
N ALA A 18 -2.24 -2.21 4.32
CA ALA A 18 -1.60 -1.79 3.07
C ALA A 18 -0.07 -1.69 3.20
N GLU A 19 0.43 -1.24 4.35
CA GLU A 19 1.86 -1.20 4.68
C GLU A 19 2.45 -2.61 4.71
N LEU A 20 1.83 -3.55 5.42
CA LEU A 20 2.27 -4.95 5.47
C LEU A 20 2.28 -5.63 4.10
N ILE A 21 1.27 -5.37 3.26
CA ILE A 21 1.24 -5.87 1.87
C ILE A 21 2.40 -5.27 1.07
N GLY A 22 2.67 -3.97 1.22
CA GLY A 22 3.77 -3.30 0.53
C GLY A 22 5.14 -3.85 0.94
N GLU A 23 5.35 -4.09 2.24
CA GLU A 23 6.55 -4.76 2.77
C GLU A 23 6.73 -6.14 2.15
N GLY A 24 5.68 -6.95 2.10
CA GLY A 24 5.70 -8.27 1.48
C GLY A 24 6.07 -8.24 0.00
N ILE A 25 5.55 -7.26 -0.76
CA ILE A 25 5.85 -7.12 -2.19
C ILE A 25 7.29 -6.65 -2.42
N ASN A 26 7.82 -5.76 -1.57
CA ASN A 26 9.19 -5.27 -1.66
C ASN A 26 10.26 -6.33 -1.32
N THR A 27 9.88 -7.51 -0.79
CA THR A 27 10.83 -8.62 -0.57
C THR A 27 11.39 -9.19 -1.88
N LYS A 28 10.73 -8.96 -3.02
CA LYS A 28 11.25 -9.36 -4.34
C LYS A 28 12.07 -8.23 -4.96
N GLU A 29 13.30 -8.55 -5.35
CA GLU A 29 14.22 -7.62 -5.99
C GLU A 29 13.62 -7.02 -7.28
N GLY A 30 13.83 -5.71 -7.47
CA GLY A 30 13.32 -4.96 -8.61
C GLY A 30 11.86 -4.52 -8.51
N ASN A 31 11.18 -4.79 -7.39
CA ASN A 31 9.86 -4.21 -7.11
C ASN A 31 9.96 -2.78 -6.55
N GLU A 32 9.05 -1.94 -7.01
CA GLU A 32 8.89 -0.57 -6.53
C GLU A 32 7.41 -0.38 -6.17
N VAL A 33 7.13 -0.26 -4.88
CA VAL A 33 5.77 -0.14 -4.34
C VAL A 33 5.47 1.30 -3.94
N ARG A 34 4.31 1.81 -4.37
CA ARG A 34 3.77 3.09 -3.92
C ARG A 34 2.43 2.88 -3.22
N LEU A 35 2.30 3.44 -2.02
CA LEU A 35 1.03 3.46 -1.28
C LEU A 35 0.31 4.79 -1.53
N MET A 36 -0.99 4.71 -1.81
CA MET A 36 -1.85 5.89 -2.00
C MET A 36 -3.14 5.72 -1.21
N ARG A 37 -3.35 6.60 -0.22
CA ARG A 37 -4.66 6.72 0.40
C ARG A 37 -5.60 7.48 -0.53
N HIS A 38 -6.73 6.88 -0.88
CA HIS A 38 -7.81 7.60 -1.52
C HIS A 38 -8.58 8.37 -0.44
N LEU A 39 -8.57 9.70 -0.52
CA LEU A 39 -9.47 10.53 0.26
C LEU A 39 -10.74 10.73 -0.56
N MET A 40 -11.87 10.18 -0.12
CA MET A 40 -13.16 10.65 -0.62
C MET A 40 -13.37 12.07 -0.11
N ILE A 41 -13.29 13.04 -1.04
CA ILE A 41 -13.63 14.46 -0.85
C ILE A 41 -15.14 14.64 -0.99
#